data_AF-A0AAE1H4C3-F1
#
_entry.id   AF-A0AAE1H4C3-F1
#
_cell.length_a   1.000
_cell.length_b   1.000
_cell.length_c   1.000
_cell.angle_alpha   90.00
_cell.angle_beta   90.00
_cell.angle_gamma   90.00
#
_symmetry.space_group_name_H-M   'P 1'
#
loop_
_entity.id
_entity.type
_entity.pdbx_description
1 polymer ?
#
loop_
_entity_poly.entity_id
_entity_poly.type
_entity_poly.pdbx_seq_one_letter_code
_entity_poly.pdbx_strand_id
1 'polypeptide(L)'
;MNDFSIPNLDNADITAEQKLQVKNLCLDYHDVFGETMKPHATIPYVLGHLERKNEYTISRRQWPLSCKQKAIARKEIDKLINLGIVEEGPSIVNLPFFVTEKRDSTPDNP
;
A
#
# COMPACT_ATOMS: atom_id res chain seq x y z
N MET A 1 7.50 -21.29 -16.64
CA MET A 1 6.42 -20.51 -17.28
C MET A 1 5.47 -20.15 -16.17
N ASN A 2 5.31 -18.87 -15.84
CA ASN A 2 4.41 -18.43 -14.77
C ASN A 2 2.99 -18.37 -15.35
N ASP A 3 2.06 -19.10 -14.73
CA ASP A 3 0.63 -19.09 -15.06
C ASP A 3 0.00 -17.76 -14.62
N PHE A 4 0.19 -16.72 -15.44
CA PHE A 4 -0.54 -15.47 -15.31
C PHE A 4 -1.93 -15.65 -15.93
N SER A 5 -2.95 -15.73 -15.07
CA SER A 5 -4.36 -15.83 -15.47
C SER A 5 -5.04 -14.47 -15.27
N ILE A 6 -5.62 -13.91 -16.33
CA ILE A 6 -6.37 -12.65 -16.27
C ILE A 6 -7.83 -12.99 -16.00
N PRO A 7 -8.40 -12.58 -14.85
CA PRO A 7 -9.81 -12.83 -14.56
C PRO A 7 -10.71 -12.28 -15.66
N ASN A 8 -11.68 -13.09 -16.11
CA ASN A 8 -12.72 -12.72 -17.08
C ASN A 8 -12.27 -12.46 -18.54
N LEU A 9 -11.00 -12.67 -18.91
CA LEU A 9 -10.57 -12.48 -20.32
C LEU A 9 -11.16 -13.54 -21.26
N ASP A 10 -11.36 -14.77 -20.77
CA ASP A 10 -11.92 -15.86 -21.56
C ASP A 10 -13.39 -15.63 -21.94
N ASN A 11 -14.14 -14.93 -21.07
CA ASN A 11 -15.56 -14.58 -21.27
C ASN A 11 -15.77 -13.23 -21.96
N ALA A 12 -14.70 -12.50 -22.29
CA ALA A 12 -14.81 -11.23 -22.98
C ALA A 12 -15.16 -11.43 -24.46
N ASP A 13 -16.12 -10.62 -24.96
CA ASP A 13 -16.58 -10.62 -26.35
C ASP A 13 -15.60 -9.84 -27.24
N ILE A 14 -14.39 -10.40 -27.38
CA ILE A 14 -13.29 -9.87 -28.16
C ILE A 14 -12.63 -10.99 -28.96
N THR A 15 -11.98 -10.63 -30.07
CA THR A 15 -11.35 -11.61 -30.96
C THR A 15 -10.16 -12.30 -30.28
N ALA A 16 -9.80 -13.50 -30.76
CA ALA A 16 -8.66 -14.25 -30.24
C ALA A 16 -7.35 -13.45 -30.31
N GLU A 17 -7.17 -12.63 -31.35
CA GLU A 17 -6.02 -11.74 -31.51
C GLU A 17 -6.00 -10.63 -30.44
N GLN A 18 -7.16 -10.04 -30.13
CA GLN A 18 -7.29 -9.05 -29.07
C GLN A 18 -7.02 -9.66 -27.69
N LYS A 19 -7.49 -10.89 -27.42
CA LYS A 19 -7.16 -11.62 -26.19
C LYS A 19 -5.66 -11.84 -26.05
N LEU A 20 -4.98 -12.21 -27.13
CA LEU A 20 -3.53 -12.40 -27.15
C LEU A 20 -2.78 -11.08 -26.89
N GLN A 21 -3.23 -9.98 -27.48
CA GLN A 21 -2.64 -8.64 -27.25
C GLN A 21 -2.80 -8.19 -25.80
N VAL A 22 -4.00 -8.37 -25.20
CA VAL A 22 -4.24 -8.03 -23.79
C VAL A 22 -3.37 -8.89 -22.88
N LYS A 23 -3.26 -10.20 -23.16
CA LYS A 23 -2.38 -11.09 -22.39
C LYS A 23 -0.91 -10.66 -22.47
N ASN A 24 -0.42 -10.34 -23.66
CA ASN A 24 0.95 -9.86 -23.85
C ASN A 24 1.17 -8.54 -23.11
N LEU A 25 0.23 -7.60 -23.19
CA LEU A 25 0.30 -6.33 -22.47
C LEU A 25 0.36 -6.54 -20.95
N CYS A 26 -0.45 -7.43 -20.40
CA CYS A 26 -0.42 -7.71 -18.96
C CYS A 26 0.88 -8.41 -18.53
N LEU A 27 1.49 -9.22 -19.38
CA LEU A 27 2.81 -9.81 -19.13
C LEU A 27 3.92 -8.75 -19.20
N ASP A 28 3.88 -7.88 -20.21
CA ASP A 28 4.88 -6.82 -20.43
C ASP A 28 4.87 -5.77 -19.32
N TYR A 29 3.68 -5.45 -18.79
CA TYR A 29 3.47 -4.49 -17.71
C TYR A 29 3.19 -5.16 -16.36
N HIS A 30 3.47 -6.46 -16.24
CA HIS A 30 3.23 -7.24 -15.03
C HIS A 30 3.78 -6.56 -13.78
N ASP A 31 4.97 -5.97 -13.87
CA ASP A 31 5.64 -5.34 -12.71
C ASP A 31 5.07 -3.97 -12.31
N VAL A 32 4.14 -3.43 -13.13
CA VAL A 32 3.47 -2.13 -12.91
C VAL A 32 2.10 -2.30 -12.24
N PHE A 33 1.48 -3.47 -12.34
CA PHE A 33 0.22 -3.73 -11.65
C PHE A 33 0.44 -3.81 -10.13
N GLY A 34 -0.37 -3.10 -9.35
CA GLY A 34 -0.19 -2.97 -7.89
C GLY A 34 -0.25 -4.29 -7.11
N GLU A 35 -0.76 -5.37 -7.70
CA GLU A 35 -0.81 -6.71 -7.10
C GLU A 35 0.53 -7.46 -7.17
N THR A 36 1.36 -7.11 -8.15
CA THR A 36 2.62 -7.76 -8.52
C THR A 36 3.83 -6.82 -8.42
N MET A 37 3.56 -5.53 -8.27
CA MET A 37 4.56 -4.50 -8.04
C MET A 37 5.33 -4.82 -6.76
N LYS A 38 6.64 -5.03 -6.90
CA LYS A 38 7.51 -5.18 -5.73
C LYS A 38 7.48 -3.86 -4.94
N PRO A 39 7.45 -3.92 -3.61
CA PRO A 39 7.43 -2.73 -2.75
C PRO A 39 8.55 -1.72 -3.03
N HIS A 40 9.66 -2.20 -3.60
CA HIS A 40 10.85 -1.43 -3.93
C HIS A 40 10.95 -1.00 -5.39
N ALA A 41 9.93 -1.21 -6.23
CA ALA A 41 9.94 -0.66 -7.58
C ALA A 41 10.01 0.86 -7.44
N THR A 42 11.23 1.37 -7.62
CA THR A 42 11.63 2.73 -7.31
C THR A 42 10.97 3.63 -8.33
N ILE A 43 9.70 3.98 -8.10
CA ILE A 43 9.09 5.08 -8.81
C ILE A 43 9.88 6.31 -8.34
N PRO A 44 10.53 7.07 -9.24
CA PRO A 44 11.19 8.30 -8.86
C PRO A 44 10.12 9.29 -8.42
N TYR A 45 9.80 9.29 -7.12
CA TYR A 45 9.01 10.34 -6.51
C TYR A 45 9.88 11.60 -6.43
N VAL A 46 9.35 12.73 -6.89
CA VAL A 46 9.90 14.03 -6.51
C VAL A 46 9.74 14.13 -5.00
N LEU A 47 10.86 14.16 -4.26
CA LEU A 47 10.83 14.33 -2.81
C LEU A 47 10.08 15.62 -2.47
N GLY A 48 8.91 15.49 -1.85
CA GLY A 48 8.10 16.63 -1.45
C GLY A 48 8.84 17.40 -0.34
N HIS A 49 9.21 18.65 -0.62
CA HIS A 49 9.71 19.55 0.41
C HIS A 49 8.52 20.22 1.10
N LEU A 50 8.34 19.94 2.39
CA LEU A 50 7.36 20.63 3.22
C LEU A 50 8.01 21.85 3.87
N GLU A 51 7.70 23.05 3.34
CA GLU A 51 8.14 24.32 3.93
C GLU A 51 7.48 24.52 5.31
N ARG A 52 8.28 24.60 6.38
CA ARG A 52 7.77 25.01 7.70
C ARG A 52 7.65 26.54 7.75
N LYS A 53 6.43 27.08 7.68
CA LYS A 53 6.17 28.51 7.91
C LYS A 53 5.62 28.72 9.32
N ASN A 54 6.42 29.32 10.19
CA ASN A 54 6.02 29.79 11.54
C ASN A 54 5.48 28.71 12.50
N GLU A 55 6.05 27.51 12.50
CA GLU A 55 5.52 26.38 13.29
C GLU A 55 6.38 26.02 14.51
N TYR A 56 5.71 25.81 15.65
CA TYR A 56 6.28 25.21 16.84
C TYR A 56 6.44 23.70 16.63
N THR A 57 7.50 23.12 17.17
CA THR A 57 7.68 21.66 17.17
C THR A 57 6.65 21.02 18.10
N ILE A 58 5.80 20.14 17.56
CA ILE A 58 4.78 19.43 18.34
C ILE A 58 5.30 18.04 18.70
N SER A 59 5.39 17.76 20.00
CA SER A 59 5.63 16.42 20.52
C SER A 59 4.52 16.04 21.49
N ARG A 60 3.66 15.11 21.06
CA ARG A 60 2.54 14.58 21.85
C ARG A 60 2.82 13.14 22.21
N ARG A 61 2.49 12.73 23.43
CA ARG A 61 2.62 11.32 23.84
C ARG A 61 1.60 10.44 23.13
N GLN A 62 1.98 9.21 22.83
CA GLN A 62 1.08 8.18 22.30
C GLN A 62 -0.03 7.89 23.30
N TRP A 63 -1.29 7.85 22.83
CA TRP A 63 -2.41 7.42 23.67
C TRP A 63 -2.26 5.94 24.05
N PRO A 64 -2.70 5.55 25.26
CA PRO A 64 -2.67 4.16 25.68
C PRO A 64 -3.39 3.26 24.68
N LEU A 65 -2.68 2.24 24.19
CA LEU A 65 -3.22 1.19 23.33
C LEU A 65 -3.44 -0.08 24.16
N SER A 66 -4.53 -0.80 23.90
CA SER A 66 -4.74 -2.14 24.45
C SER A 66 -3.69 -3.13 23.92
N CYS A 67 -3.50 -4.28 24.61
CA CYS A 67 -2.56 -5.32 24.15
C CYS A 67 -2.87 -5.81 22.73
N LYS A 68 -4.16 -5.98 22.39
CA LYS A 68 -4.61 -6.35 21.04
C LYS A 68 -4.18 -5.30 20.01
N GLN A 69 -4.41 -4.02 20.30
CA GLN A 69 -4.05 -2.91 19.40
C GLN A 69 -2.53 -2.78 19.25
N LYS A 70 -1.75 -2.98 20.31
CA LYS A 70 -0.28 -2.99 20.24
C LYS A 70 0.25 -4.08 19.31
N ALA A 71 -0.31 -5.29 19.39
CA ALA A 71 0.08 -6.40 18.53
C ALA A 71 -0.23 -6.11 17.05
N ILE A 72 -1.41 -5.57 16.75
CA ILE A 72 -1.80 -5.17 15.40
C ILE A 72 -0.88 -4.07 14.88
N ALA A 73 -0.68 -3.00 15.67
CA ALA A 73 0.19 -1.89 15.29
C ALA A 73 1.61 -2.37 15.00
N ARG A 74 2.17 -3.24 15.85
CA ARG A 74 3.53 -3.76 15.65
C ARG A 74 3.65 -4.51 14.33
N LYS A 75 2.71 -5.41 14.03
CA LYS A 75 2.70 -6.17 12.77
C LYS A 75 2.66 -5.27 11.54
N GLU A 76 1.80 -4.26 11.54
CA GLU A 76 1.66 -3.35 10.38
C GLU A 76 2.86 -2.41 10.25
N ILE A 77 3.42 -1.91 11.36
CA ILE A 77 4.63 -1.08 11.34
C ILE A 77 5.82 -1.89 10.81
N ASP A 78 6.04 -3.11 11.33
CA ASP A 78 7.14 -3.98 10.86
C ASP A 78 6.98 -4.30 9.37
N LYS A 79 5.74 -4.49 8.89
CA LYS A 79 5.46 -4.63 7.47
C LYS A 79 5.88 -3.38 6.70
N LEU A 80 5.47 -2.18 7.11
CA LEU A 80 5.82 -0.93 6.42
C LEU A 80 7.33 -0.66 6.41
N ILE A 81 8.04 -1.03 7.47
CA ILE A 81 9.51 -0.97 7.53
C ILE A 81 10.13 -1.91 6.50
N ASN A 82 9.69 -3.16 6.43
CA ASN A 82 10.17 -4.13 5.44
C ASN A 82 9.88 -3.72 4.00
N LEU A 83 8.82 -2.93 3.77
CA LEU A 83 8.48 -2.36 2.48
C LEU A 83 9.31 -1.09 2.14
N GLY A 84 10.09 -0.56 3.09
CA GLY A 84 10.84 0.69 2.92
C GLY A 84 9.98 1.95 2.88
N ILE A 85 8.74 1.89 3.39
CA ILE A 85 7.81 3.04 3.41
C ILE A 85 8.04 3.89 4.66
N VAL A 86 8.41 3.26 5.76
CA VAL A 86 8.71 3.91 7.04
C VAL A 86 10.11 3.49 7.49
N GLU A 87 10.86 4.46 8.02
CA GLU A 87 12.19 4.23 8.59
C GLU A 87 12.20 4.66 10.07
N GLU A 88 12.97 3.93 10.87
CA GLU A 88 13.23 4.33 12.25
C GLU A 88 14.22 5.50 12.27
N GLY A 89 13.89 6.58 12.98
CA GLY A 89 14.77 7.74 13.09
C GLY A 89 14.42 8.67 14.24
N PRO A 90 15.40 9.46 14.73
CA PRO A 90 15.14 10.46 15.74
C PRO A 90 14.29 11.59 15.14
N SER A 91 13.11 11.84 15.71
CA SER A 91 12.26 12.96 15.32
C SER A 91 11.95 13.85 16.52
N ILE A 92 12.14 15.16 16.34
CA ILE A 92 11.71 16.17 17.32
C ILE A 92 10.19 16.35 17.32
N VAL A 93 9.52 15.92 16.24
CA VAL A 93 8.05 15.92 16.09
C VAL A 93 7.53 14.52 16.41
N ASN A 94 6.56 14.43 17.32
CA ASN A 94 5.88 13.17 17.61
C ASN A 94 4.37 13.36 17.58
N LEU A 95 3.71 12.67 16.66
CA LEU A 95 2.25 12.64 16.56
C LEU A 95 1.76 11.25 16.96
N PRO A 96 0.77 11.16 17.85
CA PRO A 96 0.19 9.88 18.25
C PRO A 96 -0.65 9.29 17.11
N PHE A 97 -0.73 7.96 17.06
CA PHE A 97 -1.57 7.22 16.11
C PHE A 97 -2.66 6.41 16.81
N PHE A 98 -3.63 5.93 16.04
CA PHE A 98 -4.69 5.04 16.52
C PHE A 98 -4.75 3.79 15.64
N VAL A 99 -5.27 2.71 16.20
CA VAL A 99 -5.52 1.46 15.47
C VAL A 99 -7.01 1.34 15.24
N THR A 100 -7.43 1.32 13.98
CA THR A 100 -8.81 1.15 13.55
C THR A 100 -8.95 -0.18 12.82
N GLU A 101 -10.05 -0.90 13.08
CA GLU A 101 -10.39 -2.08 12.29
C GLU A 101 -10.92 -1.62 10.92
N LYS A 102 -10.41 -2.23 9.84
CA LYS A 102 -10.95 -2.00 8.50
C LYS A 102 -12.38 -2.53 8.51
N ARG A 103 -13.37 -1.69 8.20
CA ARG A 103 -14.72 -2.20 7.94
C ARG A 103 -14.63 -3.03 6.66
N ASP A 104 -14.94 -4.31 6.75
CA ASP A 104 -15.18 -5.11 5.57
C ASP A 104 -16.43 -4.53 4.90
N SER A 105 -16.23 -3.85 3.78
CA SER A 105 -17.30 -3.39 2.93
C SER A 105 -17.84 -4.56 2.12
N THR A 106 -18.38 -5.58 2.79
CA THR A 106 -19.44 -6.37 2.17
C THR A 106 -20.70 -5.53 2.26
N PRO A 107 -21.29 -5.09 1.14
CA PRO A 107 -22.62 -4.52 1.21
C PRO A 107 -23.53 -5.61 1.76
N ASP A 108 -24.02 -5.42 2.99
CA ASP A 108 -25.17 -6.16 3.49
C ASP A 108 -26.32 -5.84 2.53
N ASN A 109 -26.62 -6.79 1.65
CA ASN A 109 -27.76 -6.71 0.77
C ASN A 109 -29.01 -6.95 1.64
N PRO A 110 -29.96 -5.99 1.73
CA PRO A 110 -31.16 -6.13 2.54
C PRO A 110 -32.10 -7.24 2.04
#